data_AF-A0A0G4HFL6-F1
#
_entry.id   AF-A0A0G4HFL6-F1
#
_cell.length_a   1.000
_cell.length_b   1.000
_cell.length_c   1.000
_cell.angle_alpha   90.00
_cell.angle_beta   90.00
_cell.angle_gamma   90.00
#
_symmetry.space_group_name_H-M   'P 1'
#
loop_
_entity.id
_entity.type
_entity.pdbx_description
1 polymer ?
#
loop_
_entity_poly.entity_id
_entity_poly.type
_entity_poly.pdbx_seq_one_letter_code
_entity_poly.pdbx_strand_id
1 'polypeptide(L)'
;MCTRYGNYEWLVMPFEMCNPPPTSQRAIQVCLREVLDDCAFAWIDDVLVYSPTVDQHEEDLQKVLGCLRKDEYYVKISKCKFFVPKVVYIGLEISDIGVRAEPKKAELVQT
;
A
#
# COMPACT_ATOMS: atom_id res chain seq x y z
N MET A 1 -1.36 13.40 24.73
CA MET A 1 0.07 13.43 25.10
C MET A 1 0.28 14.53 26.13
N CYS A 2 0.79 14.19 27.32
CA CYS A 2 1.08 15.18 28.36
C CYS A 2 2.57 15.54 28.31
N THR A 3 2.87 16.83 28.22
CA THR A 3 4.23 17.37 28.35
C THR A 3 4.29 18.26 29.59
N ARG A 4 5.50 18.63 30.03
CA ARG A 4 5.71 19.57 31.15
C ARG A 4 4.95 20.91 30.96
N TYR A 5 4.65 21.29 29.72
CA TYR A 5 4.03 22.58 29.38
C TYR A 5 2.53 22.50 29.05
N GLY A 6 1.93 21.31 29.09
CA GLY A 6 0.51 21.14 28.82
C GLY A 6 0.15 19.83 28.14
N ASN A 7 -1.15 19.67 27.90
CA ASN A 7 -1.74 18.51 27.24
C ASN A 7 -2.02 18.81 25.77
N TYR A 8 -1.67 17.86 24.91
CA TYR A 8 -1.89 17.90 23.48
C TYR A 8 -2.69 16.68 23.03
N GLU A 9 -3.59 16.86 22.06
CA GLU A 9 -4.38 15.79 21.46
C GLU A 9 -3.93 15.56 20.01
N TRP A 10 -4.09 14.32 19.54
CA TRP A 10 -3.70 13.94 18.19
C TRP A 10 -4.87 14.16 17.23
N LEU A 11 -4.64 14.90 16.15
CA LEU A 11 -5.64 15.13 15.08
C LEU A 11 -5.64 14.03 14.01
N VAL A 12 -4.56 13.27 13.95
CA VAL A 12 -4.39 12.09 13.10
C VAL A 12 -3.99 10.92 13.97
N MET A 13 -4.17 9.70 13.47
CA MET A 13 -3.78 8.51 14.21
C MET A 13 -2.27 8.52 14.51
N PRO A 14 -1.84 8.55 15.78
CA PRO A 14 -0.42 8.50 16.11
C PRO A 14 0.12 7.09 15.90
N PHE A 15 1.40 7.01 15.55
CA PHE A 15 2.15 5.74 15.59
C PHE A 15 2.10 5.18 17.03
N GLU A 16 2.11 3.85 17.16
CA GLU A 16 2.15 3.13 18.47
C GLU A 16 0.84 3.06 19.28
N MET A 17 -0.32 3.40 18.71
CA MET A 17 -1.59 2.96 19.30
C MET A 17 -1.73 1.42 19.26
N CYS A 18 -2.60 0.81 20.07
CA CYS A 18 -2.76 -0.65 20.11
C CYS A 18 -3.43 -1.25 18.86
N ASN A 19 -4.30 -0.50 18.15
CA ASN A 19 -5.03 -0.98 16.95
C ASN A 19 -4.90 -0.11 15.65
N PRO A 20 -3.76 0.54 15.33
CA PRO A 20 -3.58 1.29 14.10
C PRO A 20 -3.71 0.43 12.83
N PRO A 21 -3.07 -0.75 12.71
CA PRO A 21 -3.06 -1.48 11.43
C PRO A 21 -4.44 -1.91 10.93
N PRO A 22 -5.35 -2.48 11.75
CA PRO A 22 -6.70 -2.84 11.28
C PRO A 22 -7.53 -1.63 10.86
N THR A 23 -7.37 -0.49 11.56
CA THR A 23 -8.12 0.73 11.26
C THR A 23 -7.63 1.39 9.98
N SER A 24 -6.30 1.49 9.80
CA SER A 24 -5.68 1.99 8.56
C SER A 24 -6.02 1.09 7.37
N GLN A 25 -5.93 -0.24 7.55
CA GLN A 25 -6.32 -1.20 6.51
C GLN A 25 -7.77 -1.01 6.11
N ARG A 26 -8.68 -0.88 7.07
CA ARG A 26 -10.10 -0.69 6.77
C ARG A 26 -10.35 0.61 6.01
N ALA A 27 -9.67 1.69 6.39
CA ALA A 27 -9.83 2.98 5.73
C ALA A 27 -9.36 2.92 4.26
N ILE A 28 -8.19 2.33 4.00
CA ILE A 28 -7.66 2.17 2.64
C ILE A 28 -8.51 1.21 1.81
N GLN A 29 -9.02 0.12 2.40
CA GLN A 29 -9.96 -0.78 1.73
C GLN A 29 -11.28 -0.09 1.36
N VAL A 30 -11.76 0.86 2.17
CA VAL A 30 -12.97 1.64 1.86
C VAL A 30 -12.70 2.64 0.74
N CYS A 31 -11.55 3.32 0.78
CA CYS A 31 -11.13 4.26 -0.26
C CYS A 31 -10.98 3.58 -1.63
N LEU A 32 -10.34 2.42 -1.66
CA LEU A 32 -10.06 1.67 -2.88
C LEU A 32 -11.15 0.65 -3.24
N ARG A 33 -12.30 0.67 -2.55
CA ARG A 33 -13.33 -0.38 -2.67
C ARG A 33 -13.79 -0.65 -4.11
N GLU A 34 -13.81 0.38 -4.96
CA GLU A 34 -14.27 0.29 -6.34
C GLU A 34 -13.24 -0.34 -7.30
N VAL A 35 -11.98 -0.40 -6.89
CA VAL A 35 -10.85 -0.91 -7.70
C VAL A 35 -10.15 -2.11 -7.05
N LEU A 36 -10.57 -2.46 -5.83
CA LEU A 36 -10.02 -3.55 -5.04
C LEU A 36 -10.40 -4.89 -5.68
N ASP A 37 -9.44 -5.81 -5.76
CA ASP A 37 -9.54 -7.15 -6.37
C ASP A 37 -9.74 -7.16 -7.91
N ASP A 38 -10.09 -6.02 -8.52
CA ASP A 38 -10.14 -5.88 -9.98
C ASP A 38 -8.76 -5.58 -10.58
N CYS A 39 -8.16 -4.44 -10.18
CA CYS A 39 -6.85 -4.00 -10.67
C CYS A 39 -5.90 -3.54 -9.56
N ALA A 40 -6.35 -3.52 -8.30
CA ALA A 40 -5.55 -3.12 -7.16
C ALA A 40 -5.70 -4.07 -5.96
N PHE A 41 -4.61 -4.25 -5.23
CA PHE A 41 -4.57 -4.95 -3.96
C PHE A 41 -3.89 -4.05 -2.91
N ALA A 42 -4.44 -3.98 -1.69
CA ALA A 42 -3.95 -3.07 -0.66
C ALA A 42 -3.70 -3.77 0.68
N TRP A 43 -2.55 -3.47 1.28
CA TRP A 43 -2.12 -4.02 2.57
C TRP A 43 -1.46 -2.95 3.44
N ILE A 44 -2.12 -2.61 4.53
CA ILE A 44 -1.80 -1.54 5.46
C ILE A 44 -1.49 -0.27 4.67
N ASP A 45 -0.23 0.07 4.46
CA ASP A 45 0.20 1.32 3.80
C ASP A 45 0.64 1.13 2.34
N ASP A 46 0.73 -0.12 1.86
CA ASP A 46 1.20 -0.42 0.50
C ASP A 46 0.04 -0.80 -0.42
N VAL A 47 0.06 -0.26 -1.65
CA VAL A 47 -0.93 -0.57 -2.70
C VAL A 47 -0.20 -1.12 -3.91
N LEU A 48 -0.63 -2.28 -4.36
CA LEU A 48 -0.19 -2.94 -5.59
C LEU A 48 -1.23 -2.72 -6.68
N VAL A 49 -0.81 -2.24 -7.84
CA VAL A 49 -1.66 -2.14 -9.03
C VAL A 49 -1.11 -3.10 -10.08
N TYR A 50 -1.99 -3.91 -10.68
CA TYR A 50 -1.61 -4.90 -11.69
C TYR A 50 -2.60 -4.88 -12.86
N SER A 51 -2.07 -4.99 -14.07
CA SER A 51 -2.86 -4.99 -15.31
C SER A 51 -2.14 -5.81 -16.39
N PRO A 52 -2.85 -6.39 -17.37
CA PRO A 52 -2.25 -7.26 -18.39
C PRO A 52 -1.45 -6.51 -19.46
N THR A 53 -1.76 -5.24 -19.73
CA THR A 53 -1.10 -4.40 -20.73
C THR A 53 -0.72 -3.05 -20.14
N VAL A 54 0.26 -2.37 -20.75
CA VAL A 54 0.71 -1.04 -20.30
C VAL A 54 -0.41 0.01 -20.44
N ASP A 55 -1.18 -0.04 -21.53
CA ASP A 55 -2.28 0.89 -21.75
C ASP A 55 -3.37 0.73 -20.68
N GLN A 56 -3.76 -0.51 -20.38
CA GLN A 56 -4.72 -0.78 -19.29
C GLN A 56 -4.15 -0.38 -17.93
N HIS A 57 -2.84 -0.57 -17.73
CA HIS A 57 -2.17 -0.18 -16.49
C HIS A 57 -2.22 1.32 -16.26
N GLU A 58 -2.09 2.14 -17.30
CA GLU A 58 -2.21 3.59 -17.17
C GLU A 58 -3.64 3.99 -16.73
N GLU A 59 -4.67 3.41 -17.34
CA GLU A 59 -6.07 3.65 -16.96
C GLU A 59 -6.35 3.22 -15.51
N ASP A 60 -5.88 2.04 -15.12
CA ASP A 60 -6.07 1.51 -13.77
C ASP A 60 -5.33 2.36 -12.73
N LEU A 61 -4.12 2.80 -13.06
CA LEU A 61 -3.35 3.72 -12.22
C LEU A 61 -4.09 5.05 -12.02
N GLN A 62 -4.69 5.60 -13.08
CA GLN A 62 -5.48 6.83 -12.99
C GLN A 62 -6.70 6.65 -12.09
N LYS A 63 -7.41 5.50 -12.17
CA LYS A 63 -8.54 5.20 -11.28
C LYS A 63 -8.10 5.11 -9.81
N VAL A 64 -7.06 4.34 -9.52
CA VAL A 64 -6.52 4.15 -8.16
C VAL A 64 -6.07 5.48 -7.57
N LEU A 65 -5.28 6.28 -8.31
CA LEU A 65 -4.84 7.60 -7.87
C LEU A 65 -6.02 8.58 -7.72
N GLY A 66 -7.05 8.45 -8.54
CA GLY A 66 -8.30 9.21 -8.43
C GLY A 66 -9.05 8.93 -7.13
N CYS A 67 -9.19 7.66 -6.77
CA CYS A 67 -9.80 7.24 -5.48
C CYS A 67 -9.00 7.81 -4.30
N LEU A 68 -7.67 7.64 -4.30
CA LEU A 68 -6.80 8.16 -3.23
C LEU A 68 -6.91 9.67 -3.10
N ARG A 69 -6.95 10.40 -4.23
CA ARG A 69 -7.08 11.85 -4.24
C ARG A 69 -8.42 12.34 -3.68
N LYS A 70 -9.51 11.59 -3.93
CA LYS A 70 -10.86 11.93 -3.46
C LYS A 70 -10.96 11.90 -1.93
N ASP A 71 -10.31 10.94 -1.30
CA ASP A 71 -10.28 10.79 0.16
C ASP A 71 -9.01 11.41 0.80
N GLU A 72 -8.32 12.29 0.06
CA GLU A 72 -7.14 13.04 0.52
C GLU A 72 -5.98 12.17 1.04
N TYR A 73 -5.80 10.97 0.48
CA TYR A 73 -4.62 10.14 0.70
C TYR A 73 -3.46 10.58 -0.18
N TYR A 74 -2.28 10.68 0.43
CA TYR A 74 -1.06 11.12 -0.24
C TYR A 74 -0.05 9.98 -0.33
N VAL A 75 0.45 9.73 -1.53
CA VAL A 75 1.45 8.68 -1.78
C VAL A 75 2.84 9.27 -1.77
N LYS A 76 3.79 8.58 -1.12
CA LYS A 76 5.18 8.99 -1.10
C LYS A 76 5.90 8.52 -2.36
N ILE A 77 6.03 9.42 -3.36
CA ILE A 77 6.65 9.14 -4.67
C ILE A 77 8.01 8.45 -4.55
N SER A 78 8.84 8.83 -3.58
CA SER A 78 10.17 8.24 -3.39
C SER A 78 10.16 6.74 -3.02
N LYS A 79 9.00 6.19 -2.62
CA LYS A 79 8.80 4.77 -2.31
C LYS A 79 8.02 4.03 -3.39
N CYS A 80 7.43 4.75 -4.35
CA CYS A 80 6.63 4.16 -5.42
C CYS A 80 7.52 3.61 -6.54
N LYS A 81 7.08 2.52 -7.15
CA LYS A 81 7.66 1.96 -8.38
C LYS A 81 6.53 1.83 -9.40
N PHE A 82 6.67 2.48 -10.54
CA PHE A 82 5.67 2.49 -11.61
C PHE A 82 6.21 1.77 -12.84
N PHE A 83 5.32 1.12 -13.61
CA PHE A 83 5.64 0.47 -14.88
C PHE A 83 6.83 -0.50 -14.81
N VAL A 84 6.89 -1.29 -13.74
CA VAL A 84 7.94 -2.32 -13.56
C VAL A 84 7.39 -3.70 -13.88
N PRO A 85 8.15 -4.57 -14.58
CA PRO A 85 7.70 -5.93 -14.88
C PRO A 85 7.70 -6.83 -13.63
N LYS A 86 8.41 -6.42 -12.57
CA LYS A 86 8.49 -7.14 -11.30
C LYS A 86 8.51 -6.16 -10.13
N VAL A 87 7.81 -6.51 -9.06
CA VAL A 87 7.77 -5.72 -7.82
C VAL A 87 7.81 -6.63 -6.60
N VAL A 88 8.49 -6.18 -5.55
CA VAL A 88 8.42 -6.86 -4.25
C VAL A 88 7.32 -6.21 -3.43
N TYR A 89 6.36 -7.01 -3.00
CA TYR A 89 5.19 -6.60 -2.24
C TYR A 89 4.98 -7.55 -1.05
N ILE A 90 4.97 -7.02 0.18
CA ILE A 90 4.88 -7.81 1.44
C ILE A 90 5.97 -8.92 1.55
N GLY A 91 7.14 -8.71 0.93
CA GLY A 91 8.22 -9.71 0.90
C GLY A 91 7.99 -10.87 -0.08
N LEU A 92 7.06 -10.71 -1.02
CA LEU A 92 6.87 -11.58 -2.16
C LEU A 92 7.27 -10.83 -3.44
N GLU A 93 8.07 -11.46 -4.28
CA GLU A 93 8.33 -10.98 -5.64
C GLU A 93 7.15 -11.37 -6.54
N ILE A 94 6.49 -10.37 -7.09
CA ILE A 94 5.38 -10.50 -8.03
C ILE A 94 5.92 -10.19 -9.42
N SER A 95 5.70 -11.12 -10.34
CA SER A 95 6.13 -11.04 -11.74
C SER A 95 5.04 -11.57 -12.67
N ASP A 96 5.24 -11.37 -13.97
CA ASP A 96 4.46 -11.96 -15.07
C ASP A 96 4.36 -13.50 -15.00
N ILE A 97 5.38 -14.16 -14.45
CA ILE A 97 5.45 -15.63 -14.33
C ILE A 97 4.71 -16.13 -13.06
N GLY A 98 4.40 -15.23 -12.13
CA GLY A 98 3.73 -15.53 -10.87
C GLY A 98 4.42 -14.94 -9.64
N VAL A 99 4.05 -15.47 -8.47
CA VAL A 99 4.49 -15.00 -7.16
C VAL A 99 5.58 -15.91 -6.61
N ARG A 100 6.70 -15.33 -6.17
CA ARG A 100 7.83 -16.04 -5.54
C ARG A 100 8.17 -15.39 -4.21
N ALA A 101 8.71 -16.16 -3.27
CA ALA A 101 9.27 -15.58 -2.05
C ALA A 101 10.47 -14.68 -2.41
N GLU A 102 10.60 -13.55 -1.72
CA GLU A 102 11.74 -12.67 -1.94
C GLU A 102 13.06 -13.41 -1.63
N PRO A 103 14.02 -13.46 -2.58
CA PRO A 103 15.23 -14.27 -2.41
C PRO A 103 16.05 -13.87 -1.17
N LYS A 104 16.04 -12.59 -0.80
CA LYS A 104 16.74 -12.08 0.40
C LYS A 104 16.15 -12.59 1.72
N LYS A 105 14.85 -12.89 1.78
CA LYS A 105 14.22 -13.48 2.97
C LYS A 105 14.38 -14.99 3.01
N ALA A 106 14.46 -15.65 1.86
CA ALA A 106 14.67 -17.10 1.78
C ALA A 106 16.04 -17.53 2.33
N GLU A 107 17.08 -16.69 2.18
CA GLU A 107 18.41 -16.94 2.74
C GLU A 107 18.45 -16.89 4.28
N LEU A 108 17.54 -16.16 4.93
CA LEU A 108 17.48 -16.04 6.40
C LEU A 108 16.86 -17.26 7.09
N VAL A 109 16.24 -18.18 6.35
CA VAL A 109 15.50 -19.34 6.90
C VAL A 109 16.26 -20.67 6.69
N GLN A 110 17.41 -20.65 6.01
CA GLN A 110 18.30 -21.82 5.98
C GLN A 110 19.20 -21.80 7.23
N THR A 111 18.75 -22.48 8.29
CA THR A 111 19.58 -22.87 9.45
C THR A 111 19.35 -24.35 9.74
#